data_AF-A0A1G7MAS3-F1
#
_entry.id   AF-A0A1G7MAS3-F1
#
_cell.length_a   1.000
_cell.length_b   1.000
_cell.length_c   1.000
_cell.angle_alpha   90.00
_cell.angle_beta   90.00
_cell.angle_gamma   90.00
#
_symmetry.space_group_name_H-M   'P 1'
#
loop_
_entity.id
_entity.type
_entity.pdbx_description
1 polymer ?
#
loop_
_entity_poly.entity_id
_entity_poly.type
_entity_poly.pdbx_seq_one_letter_code
_entity_poly.pdbx_strand_id
1 'polypeptide(L)'
;MSQIDLRVAEPKKMDLVEGQESSGCQYRGNGGFGYTVGAVTHKGVSYWLEGDGNVETKVVKVADYGAVEIQLKGGSGFDCSVAVDVAEGQQLMVSYIPTTTTEKDQATLCGKAEKAAGFALATLKTLK
;
A
#
# COMPACT_ATOMS: atom_id res chain seq x y z
N MET A 1 2.19 21.36 7.52
CA MET A 1 2.06 19.89 7.37
C MET A 1 2.31 19.28 8.74
N SER A 2 1.31 18.67 9.38
CA SER A 2 1.56 17.94 10.63
C SER A 2 2.34 16.68 10.28
N GLN A 3 3.53 16.54 10.84
CA GLN A 3 4.40 15.38 10.67
C GLN A 3 3.67 14.13 11.21
N ILE A 4 3.71 13.01 10.48
CA ILE A 4 3.23 11.74 11.02
C ILE A 4 4.14 11.42 12.21
N ASP A 5 3.57 11.35 13.41
CA ASP A 5 4.28 10.95 14.62
C ASP A 5 4.58 9.45 14.56
N LEU A 6 5.69 9.14 13.88
CA LEU A 6 6.20 7.80 13.64
C LEU A 6 6.88 7.29 14.90
N ARG A 7 6.38 6.18 15.41
CA ARG A 7 6.98 5.46 16.54
C ARG A 7 8.16 4.59 16.07
N VAL A 8 7.98 3.92 14.94
CA VAL A 8 8.89 2.89 14.44
C VAL A 8 8.87 2.90 12.91
N ALA A 9 10.04 2.75 12.30
CA ALA A 9 10.23 2.39 10.90
C ALA A 9 11.20 1.19 10.85
N GLU A 10 10.72 0.03 10.43
CA GLU A 10 11.48 -1.22 10.45
C GLU A 10 11.54 -1.85 9.05
N PRO A 11 12.74 -2.13 8.51
CA PRO A 11 12.86 -2.92 7.29
C PRO A 11 12.36 -4.34 7.54
N LYS A 12 11.64 -4.91 6.58
CA LYS A 12 11.07 -6.25 6.68
C LYS A 12 11.04 -6.96 5.34
N LYS A 13 11.16 -8.28 5.38
CA LYS A 13 10.68 -9.16 4.30
C LYS A 13 9.19 -9.40 4.49
N MET A 14 8.43 -9.22 3.42
CA MET A 14 6.98 -9.14 3.46
C MET A 14 6.37 -10.08 2.43
N ASP A 15 5.42 -10.89 2.88
CA ASP A 15 4.58 -11.70 2.03
C ASP A 15 3.41 -10.85 1.54
N LEU A 16 3.62 -10.15 0.41
CA LEU A 16 2.64 -9.19 -0.16
C LEU A 16 1.87 -9.78 -1.34
N VAL A 17 2.55 -10.62 -2.11
CA VAL A 17 2.05 -11.30 -3.29
C VAL A 17 2.63 -12.71 -3.27
N GLU A 18 1.85 -13.69 -3.70
CA GLU A 18 2.27 -15.09 -3.68
C GLU A 18 3.56 -15.33 -4.48
N GLY A 19 4.43 -16.18 -3.92
CA GLY A 19 5.58 -16.76 -4.59
C GLY A 19 6.93 -16.31 -4.01
N GLN A 20 7.08 -15.03 -3.67
CA GLN A 20 8.35 -14.52 -3.13
C GLN A 20 8.15 -13.36 -2.14
N GLU A 21 8.91 -13.38 -1.04
CA GLU A 21 8.94 -12.24 -0.12
C GLU A 21 9.53 -10.98 -0.78
N SER A 22 8.85 -9.87 -0.54
CA SER A 22 9.22 -8.55 -1.03
C SER A 22 9.96 -7.76 0.05
N SER A 23 10.95 -6.95 -0.37
CA SER A 23 11.62 -6.04 0.54
C SER A 23 10.70 -4.84 0.81
N GLY A 24 10.56 -4.44 2.06
CA GLY A 24 9.75 -3.27 2.41
C GLY A 24 10.10 -2.67 3.76
N CYS A 25 9.35 -1.64 4.13
CA CYS A 25 9.41 -1.00 5.44
C CYS A 25 8.02 -0.96 6.07
N GLN A 26 7.95 -1.35 7.34
CA GLN A 26 6.78 -1.17 8.16
C GLN A 26 6.93 0.11 8.98
N TYR A 27 5.93 0.97 8.89
CA TYR A 27 5.83 2.21 9.65
C TYR A 27 4.69 2.09 10.65
N ARG A 28 4.95 2.36 11.93
CA ARG A 28 3.90 2.37 12.96
C ARG A 28 3.81 3.76 13.56
N GLY A 29 2.62 4.35 13.53
CA GLY A 29 2.32 5.62 14.18
C GLY A 29 1.92 5.43 15.64
N ASN A 30 2.13 6.45 16.47
CA ASN A 30 1.66 6.44 17.85
C ASN A 30 0.13 6.42 17.99
N GLY A 31 -0.59 6.87 16.95
CA GLY A 31 -2.05 6.98 16.95
C GLY A 31 -2.81 5.68 16.68
N GLY A 32 -2.16 4.51 16.65
CA GLY A 32 -2.85 3.25 16.40
C GLY A 32 -3.11 2.94 14.93
N PHE A 33 -2.19 3.33 14.05
CA PHE A 33 -2.24 3.00 12.63
C PHE A 33 -0.85 2.59 12.15
N GLY A 34 -0.80 1.85 11.05
CA GLY A 34 0.43 1.48 10.38
C GLY A 34 0.36 1.71 8.88
N TYR A 35 1.53 1.95 8.29
CA TYR A 35 1.74 1.81 6.86
C TYR A 35 2.72 0.69 6.59
N THR A 36 2.51 -0.01 5.48
CA THR A 36 3.49 -0.94 4.92
C THR A 36 3.82 -0.43 3.52
N VAL A 37 5.10 -0.31 3.20
CA VAL A 37 5.56 0.05 1.86
C VAL A 37 6.50 -1.06 1.39
N GLY A 38 6.15 -1.77 0.32
CA GLY A 38 6.93 -2.90 -0.18
C GLY A 38 7.17 -2.83 -1.68
N ALA A 39 8.39 -3.16 -2.08
CA ALA A 39 8.80 -3.29 -3.47
C ALA A 39 8.63 -4.74 -3.91
N VAL A 40 7.59 -5.00 -4.70
CA VAL A 40 7.29 -6.32 -5.27
C VAL A 40 7.92 -6.37 -6.66
N THR A 41 9.02 -7.11 -6.79
CA THR A 41 9.83 -7.14 -8.03
C THR A 41 9.56 -8.33 -8.93
N HIS A 42 8.52 -9.13 -8.66
CA HIS A 42 8.27 -10.42 -9.32
C HIS A 42 6.83 -10.58 -9.86
N LYS A 43 5.93 -9.64 -9.55
CA LYS A 43 4.56 -9.58 -10.07
C LYS A 43 4.12 -8.12 -10.21
N GLY A 44 3.61 -7.77 -11.39
CA GLY A 44 3.03 -6.45 -11.65
C GLY A 44 1.61 -6.31 -11.10
N VAL A 45 1.01 -5.13 -11.27
CA VAL A 45 -0.34 -4.83 -10.77
C VAL A 45 -1.45 -5.70 -11.39
N SER A 46 -1.21 -6.30 -12.56
CA SER A 46 -2.15 -7.24 -13.20
C SER A 46 -2.46 -8.45 -12.32
N TYR A 47 -1.56 -8.84 -11.42
CA TYR A 47 -1.81 -9.88 -10.41
C TYR A 47 -3.12 -9.63 -9.64
N TRP A 48 -3.41 -8.38 -9.30
CA TRP A 48 -4.61 -8.01 -8.55
C TRP A 48 -5.86 -7.84 -9.44
N LEU A 49 -5.67 -7.49 -10.71
CA LEU A 49 -6.77 -7.27 -11.65
C LEU A 49 -7.30 -8.58 -12.24
N GLU A 50 -6.40 -9.53 -12.48
CA GLU A 50 -6.69 -10.82 -13.12
C GLU A 50 -6.85 -11.95 -12.11
N GLY A 51 -6.39 -11.75 -10.86
CA GLY A 51 -6.48 -12.74 -9.80
C GLY A 51 -7.90 -13.00 -9.30
N ASP A 52 -8.14 -14.20 -8.80
CA ASP A 52 -9.40 -14.67 -8.23
C ASP A 52 -9.45 -14.59 -6.69
N GLY A 53 -8.48 -13.89 -6.09
CA GLY A 53 -8.38 -13.73 -4.65
C GLY A 53 -9.59 -13.09 -3.98
N ASN A 54 -9.61 -13.13 -2.64
CA ASN A 54 -10.66 -12.53 -1.82
C ASN A 54 -10.56 -11.00 -1.73
N VAL A 55 -10.35 -10.34 -2.87
CA VAL A 55 -10.20 -8.88 -2.97
C VAL A 55 -11.14 -8.30 -4.01
N GLU A 56 -11.59 -7.08 -3.74
CA GLU A 56 -12.18 -6.15 -4.70
C GLU A 56 -11.09 -5.17 -5.13
N THR A 57 -11.02 -4.91 -6.42
CA THR A 57 -10.02 -4.03 -6.99
C THR A 57 -10.63 -2.93 -7.83
N LYS A 58 -9.98 -1.78 -7.82
CA LYS A 58 -10.38 -0.62 -8.61
C LYS A 58 -9.15 0.02 -9.21
N VAL A 59 -9.19 0.26 -10.52
CA VAL A 59 -8.14 1.02 -11.20
C VAL A 59 -8.23 2.48 -10.78
N VAL A 60 -7.12 3.00 -10.27
CA VAL A 60 -6.95 4.38 -9.82
C VAL A 60 -5.65 4.95 -10.39
N LYS A 61 -5.34 6.20 -10.05
CA LYS A 61 -4.09 6.85 -10.45
C LYS A 61 -3.42 7.47 -9.22
N VAL A 62 -2.14 7.21 -9.05
CA VAL A 62 -1.32 7.86 -8.02
C VAL A 62 -0.26 8.71 -8.70
N ALA A 63 -0.38 10.03 -8.59
CA ALA A 63 0.39 10.99 -9.38
C ALA A 63 0.28 10.70 -10.89
N ASP A 64 1.39 10.31 -11.52
CA ASP A 64 1.46 9.99 -12.96
C ASP A 64 1.44 8.48 -13.26
N TYR A 65 1.36 7.65 -12.23
CA TYR A 65 1.42 6.19 -12.37
C TYR A 65 0.02 5.58 -12.35
N GLY A 66 -0.18 4.54 -13.15
CA GLY A 66 -1.32 3.64 -13.01
C GLY A 66 -1.23 2.89 -11.69
N ALA A 67 -2.37 2.68 -11.03
CA ALA A 67 -2.41 1.97 -9.78
C ALA A 67 -3.71 1.19 -9.61
N VAL A 68 -3.69 0.25 -8.67
CA VAL A 68 -4.84 -0.58 -8.31
C VAL A 68 -5.06 -0.43 -6.82
N GLU A 69 -6.23 0.10 -6.46
CA GLU A 69 -6.75 0.05 -5.10
C GLU A 69 -7.28 -1.35 -4.84
N ILE A 70 -6.97 -1.91 -3.66
CA ILE A 70 -7.23 -3.28 -3.28
C ILE A 70 -7.86 -3.28 -1.89
N GLN A 71 -9.00 -3.96 -1.76
CA GLN A 71 -9.74 -4.11 -0.51
C GLN A 71 -10.21 -5.56 -0.36
N LEU A 72 -10.43 -6.05 0.86
CA LEU A 72 -10.98 -7.39 1.07
C LEU A 72 -12.47 -7.45 0.73
N LYS A 73 -12.86 -8.47 -0.02
CA LYS A 73 -14.29 -8.76 -0.28
C LYS A 73 -15.03 -9.01 1.02
N GLY A 74 -16.18 -8.36 1.19
CA GLY A 74 -17.03 -8.50 2.39
C GLY A 74 -16.44 -7.91 3.67
N GLY A 75 -15.30 -7.21 3.59
CA GLY A 75 -14.69 -6.49 4.70
C GLY A 75 -14.60 -4.99 4.38
N SER A 76 -14.96 -4.14 5.34
CA SER A 76 -14.81 -2.69 5.22
C SER A 76 -14.27 -2.10 6.53
N GLY A 77 -13.39 -1.11 6.42
CA GLY A 77 -12.87 -0.38 7.58
C GLY A 77 -11.73 -1.08 8.31
N PHE A 78 -11.08 -2.07 7.69
CA PHE A 78 -9.98 -2.85 8.29
C PHE A 78 -8.63 -2.50 7.67
N ASP A 79 -8.60 -2.25 6.37
CA ASP A 79 -7.40 -1.90 5.64
C ASP A 79 -7.75 -1.31 4.26
N CYS A 80 -6.76 -0.70 3.63
CA CYS A 80 -6.77 -0.49 2.20
C CYS A 80 -5.34 -0.55 1.67
N SER A 81 -5.17 -1.18 0.52
CA SER A 81 -3.88 -1.30 -0.15
C SER A 81 -3.93 -0.65 -1.53
N VAL A 82 -2.82 -0.08 -1.96
CA VAL A 82 -2.63 0.50 -3.29
C VAL A 82 -1.37 -0.08 -3.90
N ALA A 83 -1.53 -0.77 -5.02
CA ALA A 83 -0.46 -1.30 -5.83
C ALA A 83 -0.19 -0.34 -6.99
N VAL A 84 0.98 0.29 -7.00
CA VAL A 84 1.38 1.22 -8.06
C VAL A 84 2.24 0.50 -9.09
N ASP A 85 1.88 0.64 -10.36
CA ASP A 85 2.64 0.13 -11.49
C ASP A 85 3.86 1.02 -11.74
N VAL A 86 5.02 0.59 -11.25
CA VAL A 86 6.27 1.37 -11.29
C VAL A 86 7.22 0.93 -12.39
N ALA A 87 7.12 -0.33 -12.84
CA ALA A 87 7.90 -0.93 -13.90
C ALA A 87 7.25 -2.26 -14.35
N GLU A 88 7.58 -2.72 -15.56
CA GLU A 88 7.03 -3.96 -16.11
C GLU A 88 7.26 -5.15 -15.17
N GLY A 89 6.17 -5.84 -14.82
CA GLY A 89 6.21 -7.00 -13.93
C GLY A 89 6.53 -6.68 -12.47
N GLN A 90 6.56 -5.41 -12.08
CA GLN A 90 6.86 -4.94 -10.74
C GLN A 90 5.79 -3.99 -10.23
N GLN A 91 5.69 -3.86 -8.91
CA GLN A 91 4.77 -2.91 -8.28
C GLN A 91 5.34 -2.41 -6.96
N LEU A 92 4.96 -1.18 -6.62
CA LEU A 92 5.11 -0.65 -5.27
C LEU A 92 3.78 -0.80 -4.55
N MET A 93 3.73 -1.67 -3.55
CA MET A 93 2.53 -1.89 -2.76
C MET A 93 2.58 -1.07 -1.47
N VAL A 94 1.53 -0.30 -1.23
CA VAL A 94 1.38 0.52 -0.03
C VAL A 94 0.06 0.18 0.67
N SER A 95 0.14 -0.27 1.91
CA SER A 95 -1.05 -0.60 2.71
C SER A 95 -1.18 0.35 3.88
N TYR A 96 -2.40 0.76 4.18
CA TYR A 96 -2.76 1.44 5.42
C TYR A 96 -3.64 0.53 6.26
N ILE A 97 -3.27 0.34 7.53
CA ILE A 97 -4.02 -0.50 8.48
C ILE A 97 -4.31 0.33 9.73
N PRO A 98 -5.58 0.70 9.99
CA PRO A 98 -6.01 1.19 11.29
C PRO A 98 -5.96 0.03 12.31
N THR A 99 -5.01 0.06 13.25
CA THR A 99 -4.88 -1.01 14.25
C THR A 99 -5.74 -0.75 15.48
N THR A 100 -5.68 0.45 16.04
CA THR A 100 -6.49 0.87 17.20
C THR A 100 -7.16 2.23 17.00
N THR A 101 -7.08 2.81 15.80
CA THR A 101 -7.85 4.01 15.49
C THR A 101 -9.35 3.67 15.38
N THR A 102 -10.21 4.65 15.59
CA THR A 102 -11.66 4.52 15.32
C THR A 102 -12.00 4.74 13.84
N GLU A 103 -11.00 4.95 12.98
CA GLU A 103 -11.17 5.19 11.55
C GLU A 103 -11.62 3.91 10.86
N LYS A 104 -12.83 3.90 10.33
CA LYS A 104 -13.42 2.75 9.64
C LYS A 104 -13.99 3.10 8.28
N ASP A 105 -13.99 4.38 7.91
CA ASP A 105 -14.48 4.81 6.60
C ASP A 105 -13.51 4.36 5.51
N GLN A 106 -13.97 3.46 4.63
CA GLN A 106 -13.13 2.82 3.64
C GLN A 106 -12.50 3.83 2.66
N ALA A 107 -13.24 4.86 2.25
CA ALA A 107 -12.73 5.91 1.39
C ALA A 107 -11.58 6.68 2.05
N THR A 108 -11.70 6.94 3.36
CA THR A 108 -10.64 7.57 4.16
C THR A 108 -9.41 6.67 4.30
N LEU A 109 -9.59 5.35 4.49
CA LEU A 109 -8.48 4.40 4.53
C LEU A 109 -7.71 4.39 3.19
N CYS A 110 -8.43 4.27 2.08
CA CYS A 110 -7.82 4.24 0.75
C CYS A 110 -7.17 5.57 0.39
N GLY A 111 -7.80 6.71 0.71
CA GLY A 111 -7.19 8.02 0.49
C GLY A 111 -5.88 8.21 1.28
N LYS A 112 -5.75 7.60 2.47
CA LYS A 112 -4.48 7.58 3.22
C LYS A 112 -3.43 6.69 2.56
N ALA A 113 -3.82 5.51 2.09
CA ALA A 113 -2.93 4.60 1.35
C ALA A 113 -2.43 5.23 0.04
N GLU A 114 -3.31 5.84 -0.76
CA GLU A 114 -2.98 6.56 -1.98
C GLU A 114 -2.02 7.73 -1.71
N LYS A 115 -2.29 8.51 -0.66
CA LYS A 115 -1.41 9.61 -0.26
C LYS A 115 -0.03 9.13 0.14
N ALA A 116 0.05 8.04 0.90
CA ALA A 116 1.32 7.42 1.30
C ALA A 116 2.08 6.88 0.08
N ALA A 117 1.38 6.27 -0.89
CA ALA A 117 1.96 5.87 -2.16
C ALA A 117 2.54 7.06 -2.93
N GLY A 118 1.83 8.20 -2.96
CA GLY A 118 2.34 9.44 -3.54
C GLY A 118 3.65 9.90 -2.91
N PHE A 119 3.78 9.84 -1.58
CA PHE A 119 5.04 10.17 -0.89
C PHE A 119 6.17 9.17 -1.17
N ALA A 120 5.86 7.88 -1.23
CA ALA A 120 6.85 6.85 -1.56
C ALA A 120 7.40 7.04 -2.99
N LEU A 121 6.53 7.33 -3.97
CA LEU A 121 6.92 7.61 -5.34
C LEU A 121 7.76 8.90 -5.47
N ALA A 122 7.42 9.94 -4.70
CA ALA A 122 8.22 11.17 -4.67
C ALA A 122 9.66 10.88 -4.20
N THR A 123 9.82 9.98 -3.23
CA THR A 123 11.15 9.55 -2.75
C THR A 123 11.89 8.71 -3.80
N LEU A 124 11.23 7.78 -4.48
CA LEU A 124 11.84 6.95 -5.53
C LEU A 124 12.48 7.79 -6.63
N LYS A 125 11.82 8.87 -7.07
CA LYS A 125 12.36 9.80 -8.09
C LYS A 125 13.66 10.49 -7.66
N THR A 126 13.97 10.51 -6.36
CA THR A 126 15.16 11.18 -5.81
C THR A 126 16.33 10.22 -5.54
N LEU A 127 16.08 8.91 -5.56
CA LEU A 127 17.13 7.90 -5.43
C LEU A 127 17.83 7.77 -6.79
N LYS A 128 19.11 8.17 -6.84
CA LYS A 128 19.99 8.04 -8.01
C LYS A 128 20.90 6.84 -7.84
#